data_AF-A0A9D5EIG7-F1
#
_entry.id   AF-A0A9D5EIG7-F1
#
_cell.length_a   1.000
_cell.length_b   1.000
_cell.length_c   1.000
_cell.angle_alpha   90.00
_cell.angle_beta   90.00
_cell.angle_gamma   90.00
#
_symmetry.space_group_name_H-M   'P 1'
#
loop_
_entity.id
_entity.type
_entity.pdbx_description
1 polymer ?
#
loop_
_entity_poly.entity_id
_entity_poly.type
_entity_poly.pdbx_seq_one_letter_code
_entity_poly.pdbx_strand_id
1 'polypeptide(L)'
;MMATSHLLFGRMAGQTAAGVFLAAVLGAACGGSGSPSEGTALPTLVPEAVAEMRSRAGPPQLAFLEDGLVTFEEYEIAVLATVQCLDDAGIKVGRPELRFAGKYYRYESEIPGDQADLLFPRLEACNNEWQPVVDAWYAEHIATEAEIQKARKALVKCLQAAGFDIPNNPTAEEMSRLQRAPSQTFVGCVNAIDEEYGLPGFAG
;
A
#
# COMPACT_ATOMS: atom_id res chain seq x y z
N MET A 1 25.12 53.84 6.67
CA MET A 1 23.72 53.67 6.24
C MET A 1 23.35 52.23 6.57
N MET A 2 22.77 51.99 7.76
CA MET A 2 21.33 51.72 7.99
C MET A 2 20.89 50.42 7.27
N ALA A 3 20.31 49.39 7.89
CA ALA A 3 19.66 49.29 9.18
C ALA A 3 19.68 47.83 9.71
N THR A 4 19.80 47.71 11.02
CA THR A 4 19.70 46.49 11.82
C THR A 4 18.24 46.30 12.24
N SER A 5 17.57 45.23 11.78
CA SER A 5 16.21 44.92 12.22
C SER A 5 16.22 43.77 13.23
N HIS A 6 15.98 44.15 14.49
CA HIS A 6 15.69 43.24 15.60
C HIS A 6 14.22 42.78 15.48
N LEU A 7 13.99 41.47 15.39
CA LEU A 7 12.67 40.89 15.62
C LEU A 7 12.61 40.31 17.02
N LEU A 8 11.77 40.95 17.83
CA LEU A 8 11.40 40.61 19.20
C LEU A 8 10.52 39.35 19.19
N PHE A 9 11.01 38.26 19.80
CA PHE A 9 10.18 37.12 20.16
C PHE A 9 9.33 37.47 21.38
N GLY A 10 8.04 37.70 21.16
CA GLY A 10 7.04 37.86 22.20
C GLY A 10 6.74 36.53 22.89
N ARG A 11 6.87 36.52 24.21
CA ARG A 11 6.34 35.49 25.11
C ARG A 11 4.81 35.46 25.01
N MET A 12 4.22 34.31 24.68
CA MET A 12 2.81 34.03 25.01
C MET A 12 2.77 33.04 26.18
N ALA A 13 2.24 33.54 27.31
CA ALA A 13 1.93 32.79 28.50
C ALA A 13 0.40 32.81 28.71
N GLY A 14 -0.16 31.71 29.21
CA GLY A 14 -1.56 31.60 29.64
C GLY A 14 -2.50 31.20 28.50
N GLN A 15 -3.49 30.33 28.70
CA GLN A 15 -4.21 30.01 29.92
C GLN A 15 -4.74 28.57 29.87
N THR A 16 -4.71 27.94 31.04
CA THR A 16 -5.45 26.72 31.41
C THR A 16 -6.96 27.00 31.43
N ALA A 17 -7.75 26.16 30.76
CA ALA A 17 -9.19 26.05 31.01
C ALA A 17 -9.60 24.58 30.90
N ALA A 18 -9.63 23.92 32.05
CA ALA A 18 -10.28 22.64 32.24
C ALA A 18 -11.79 22.82 32.11
N GLY A 19 -12.40 22.23 31.08
CA GLY A 19 -13.84 22.16 30.90
C GLY A 19 -14.30 20.72 31.00
N VAL A 20 -14.64 20.28 32.21
CA VAL A 20 -15.35 19.02 32.45
C VAL A 20 -16.82 19.25 32.09
N PHE A 21 -17.28 18.70 30.97
CA PHE A 21 -18.70 18.60 30.64
C PHE A 21 -19.15 17.14 30.72
N LEU A 22 -19.75 16.81 31.87
CA LEU A 22 -20.41 15.55 32.13
C LEU A 22 -21.86 15.66 31.64
N ALA A 23 -22.18 15.09 30.48
CA ALA A 23 -23.57 14.97 30.00
C ALA A 23 -23.91 13.49 29.83
N ALA A 24 -24.48 12.91 30.90
CA ALA A 24 -25.12 11.61 30.86
C ALA A 24 -26.48 11.74 30.16
N VAL A 25 -26.60 11.18 28.95
CA VAL A 25 -27.89 10.98 28.29
C VAL A 25 -28.19 9.48 28.29
N LEU A 26 -29.07 9.08 29.21
CA LEU A 26 -29.76 7.80 29.20
C LEU A 26 -30.79 7.82 28.07
N GLY A 27 -30.48 7.11 26.97
CA GLY A 27 -31.35 6.96 25.81
C GLY A 27 -31.80 5.50 25.64
N ALA A 28 -33.11 5.32 25.57
CA ALA A 28 -33.86 4.07 25.60
C ALA A 28 -33.52 3.01 24.54
N ALA A 29 -33.85 1.79 24.91
CA ALA A 29 -33.88 0.58 24.10
C ALA A 29 -34.72 0.71 22.81
N CYS A 30 -34.18 0.17 21.72
CA CYS A 30 -34.95 -0.42 20.63
C CYS A 30 -34.35 -1.80 20.32
N GLY A 31 -35.10 -2.84 20.64
CA GLY A 31 -34.83 -4.20 20.19
C GLY A 31 -35.02 -4.26 18.68
N GLY A 32 -33.91 -4.29 17.95
CA GLY A 32 -33.88 -4.71 16.55
C GLY A 32 -33.47 -6.17 16.51
N SER A 33 -34.41 -7.06 16.19
CA SER A 33 -34.10 -8.39 15.68
C SER A 33 -33.46 -8.24 14.30
N GLY A 34 -32.16 -7.93 14.30
CA GLY A 34 -31.31 -8.06 13.13
C GLY A 34 -31.04 -9.55 12.92
N SER A 35 -31.60 -10.11 11.85
CA SER A 35 -31.12 -11.38 11.31
C SER A 35 -29.59 -11.32 11.21
N PRO A 36 -28.86 -12.36 11.63
CA PRO A 36 -27.44 -12.42 11.33
C PRO A 36 -27.33 -12.43 9.81
N SER A 37 -26.90 -11.32 9.23
CA SER A 37 -26.29 -11.36 7.91
C SER A 37 -25.26 -12.47 7.99
N GLU A 38 -25.40 -13.47 7.13
CA GLU A 38 -24.30 -14.35 6.74
C GLU A 38 -23.18 -13.43 6.26
N GLY A 39 -22.38 -12.97 7.22
CA GLY A 39 -21.11 -12.34 6.96
C GLY A 39 -20.36 -13.36 6.14
N THR A 40 -20.03 -12.98 4.92
CA THR A 40 -19.02 -13.65 4.12
C THR A 40 -17.84 -13.83 5.06
N ALA A 41 -17.68 -15.05 5.57
CA ALA A 41 -16.60 -15.35 6.49
C ALA A 41 -15.33 -15.00 5.74
N LEU A 42 -14.60 -14.00 6.25
CA LEU A 42 -13.28 -13.67 5.74
C LEU A 42 -12.50 -14.99 5.67
N PRO A 43 -11.81 -15.26 4.55
CA PRO A 43 -11.08 -16.50 4.38
C PRO A 43 -10.20 -16.70 5.62
N THR A 44 -10.45 -17.80 6.35
CA THR A 44 -9.64 -18.15 7.51
C THR A 44 -8.23 -18.42 7.00
N LEU A 45 -7.31 -17.55 7.37
CA LEU A 45 -5.94 -17.53 6.89
C LEU A 45 -5.23 -18.84 7.24
N VAL A 46 -4.42 -19.34 6.30
CA VAL A 46 -3.58 -20.50 6.54
C VAL A 46 -2.41 -20.04 7.42
N PRO A 47 -2.21 -20.61 8.63
CA PRO A 47 -1.14 -20.18 9.55
C PRO A 47 0.27 -20.21 8.95
N GLU A 48 0.49 -21.05 7.93
CA GLU A 48 1.76 -21.19 7.21
C GLU A 48 2.11 -19.95 6.37
N ALA A 49 1.15 -19.38 5.64
CA ALA A 49 1.37 -18.18 4.83
C ALA A 49 1.72 -16.95 5.70
N VAL A 50 1.04 -16.81 6.84
CA VAL A 50 1.34 -15.76 7.82
C VAL A 50 2.75 -15.94 8.42
N ALA A 51 3.15 -17.18 8.71
CA ALA A 51 4.48 -17.48 9.25
C ALA A 51 5.60 -17.15 8.25
N GLU A 52 5.41 -17.45 6.96
CA GLU A 52 6.34 -17.08 5.90
C GLU A 52 6.49 -15.55 5.80
N MET A 53 5.38 -14.81 5.77
CA MET A 53 5.39 -13.35 5.71
C MET A 53 6.11 -12.73 6.91
N ARG A 54 5.81 -13.20 8.12
CA ARG A 54 6.47 -12.74 9.35
C ARG A 54 7.97 -12.98 9.34
N SER A 55 8.47 -14.03 8.67
CA SER A 55 9.91 -14.29 8.58
C SER A 55 10.67 -13.25 7.73
N ARG A 56 9.96 -12.50 6.89
CA ARG A 56 10.50 -11.45 6.00
C ARG A 56 10.20 -10.03 6.49
N ALA A 57 9.28 -9.88 7.45
CA ALA A 57 8.81 -8.59 7.93
C ALA A 57 9.82 -7.91 8.86
N GLY A 58 10.06 -6.61 8.63
CA GLY A 58 10.73 -5.76 9.61
C GLY A 58 9.86 -5.49 10.85
N PRO A 59 10.43 -4.95 11.95
CA PRO A 59 9.68 -4.69 13.18
C PRO A 59 8.38 -3.91 13.01
N PRO A 60 8.31 -2.84 12.18
CA PRO A 60 7.05 -2.13 12.00
C PRO A 60 6.00 -2.94 11.21
N GLN A 61 6.44 -3.78 10.28
CA GLN A 61 5.56 -4.61 9.45
C GLN A 61 4.92 -5.75 10.25
N LEU A 62 5.59 -6.25 11.30
CA LEU A 62 5.07 -7.33 12.14
C LEU A 62 3.77 -6.93 12.85
N ALA A 63 3.61 -5.66 13.21
CA ALA A 63 2.40 -5.16 13.86
C ALA A 63 1.16 -5.33 12.97
N PHE A 64 1.29 -5.10 11.66
CA PHE A 64 0.21 -5.25 10.68
C PHE A 64 -0.13 -6.70 10.34
N LEU A 65 0.63 -7.67 10.86
CA LEU A 65 0.42 -9.10 10.62
C LEU A 65 -0.10 -9.82 11.86
N GLU A 66 -0.36 -9.11 12.97
CA GLU A 66 -0.70 -9.74 14.25
C GLU A 66 -2.00 -10.54 14.20
N ASP A 67 -3.05 -9.98 13.62
CA ASP A 67 -4.36 -10.61 13.40
C ASP A 67 -4.45 -11.37 12.06
N GLY A 68 -3.38 -11.29 11.26
CA GLY A 68 -3.23 -11.92 9.96
C GLY A 68 -3.90 -11.17 8.81
N LEU A 69 -4.51 -10.01 9.03
CA LEU A 69 -5.10 -9.20 7.98
C LEU A 69 -4.42 -7.84 7.93
N VAL A 70 -4.12 -7.35 6.73
CA VAL A 70 -3.75 -5.95 6.56
C VAL A 70 -5.00 -5.21 6.09
N THR A 71 -5.56 -4.38 6.96
CA THR A 71 -6.67 -3.49 6.63
C THR A 71 -6.21 -2.34 5.72
N PHE A 72 -7.15 -1.63 5.09
CA PHE A 72 -6.80 -0.44 4.30
C PHE A 72 -6.16 0.64 5.16
N GLU A 73 -6.61 0.81 6.41
CA GLU A 73 -6.07 1.77 7.37
C GLU A 73 -4.61 1.44 7.72
N GLU A 74 -4.28 0.17 7.94
CA GLU A 74 -2.91 -0.27 8.21
C GLU A 74 -1.99 -0.12 6.99
N TYR A 75 -2.52 -0.47 5.81
CA TYR A 75 -1.85 -0.21 4.54
C TYR A 75 -1.57 1.29 4.34
N GLU A 76 -2.56 2.15 4.60
CA GLU A 76 -2.43 3.60 4.51
C GLU A 76 -1.34 4.13 5.47
N ILE A 77 -1.31 3.64 6.71
CA ILE A 77 -0.27 4.00 7.68
C ILE A 77 1.12 3.63 7.15
N ALA A 78 1.28 2.43 6.60
CA ALA A 78 2.56 1.99 6.04
C ALA A 78 3.00 2.88 4.85
N VAL A 79 2.09 3.18 3.93
CA VAL A 79 2.34 4.07 2.79
C VAL A 79 2.78 5.47 3.26
N LEU A 80 2.02 6.07 4.18
CA LEU A 80 2.30 7.41 4.68
C LEU A 80 3.62 7.45 5.48
N ALA A 81 3.95 6.39 6.21
CA ALA A 81 5.23 6.24 6.89
C ALA A 81 6.40 6.16 5.89
N THR A 82 6.28 5.40 4.80
CA THR A 82 7.30 5.38 3.74
C THR A 82 7.49 6.75 3.12
N VAL A 83 6.39 7.42 2.76
CA VAL A 83 6.43 8.75 2.12
C VAL A 83 7.10 9.77 3.04
N GLN A 84 6.79 9.75 4.34
CA GLN A 84 7.46 10.60 5.32
C GLN A 84 8.96 10.27 5.43
N CYS A 85 9.34 8.99 5.46
CA CYS A 85 10.74 8.57 5.48
C CYS A 85 11.51 9.09 4.25
N LEU A 86 10.91 9.02 3.06
CA LEU A 86 11.52 9.52 1.83
C LEU A 86 11.72 11.04 1.89
N ASP A 87 10.72 11.79 2.35
CA ASP A 87 10.80 13.24 2.52
C ASP A 87 11.90 13.62 3.52
N ASP A 88 11.95 12.96 4.69
CA ASP A 88 12.97 13.15 5.73
C ASP A 88 14.38 12.81 5.23
N ALA A 89 14.51 11.84 4.31
CA ALA A 89 15.77 11.46 3.68
C ALA A 89 16.26 12.48 2.62
N GLY A 90 15.44 13.49 2.29
CA GLY A 90 15.70 14.50 1.27
C GLY A 90 15.33 14.06 -0.15
N ILE A 91 14.53 12.99 -0.29
CA ILE A 91 14.04 12.51 -1.58
C ILE A 91 12.73 13.22 -1.88
N LYS A 92 12.66 13.89 -3.04
CA LYS A 92 11.43 14.56 -3.45
C LYS A 92 10.37 13.52 -3.77
N VAL A 93 9.28 13.53 -3.01
CA VAL A 93 8.16 12.60 -3.17
C VAL A 93 6.88 13.37 -3.52
N GLY A 94 6.14 12.88 -4.51
CA GLY A 94 4.81 13.39 -4.84
C GLY A 94 3.80 13.04 -3.74
N ARG A 95 2.69 13.80 -3.68
CA ARG A 95 1.59 13.46 -2.78
C ARG A 95 1.05 12.06 -3.15
N PRO A 96 0.84 11.15 -2.18
CA PRO A 96 0.16 9.90 -2.44
C PRO A 96 -1.26 10.12 -2.95
N GLU A 97 -1.60 9.42 -4.03
CA GLU A 97 -2.91 9.49 -4.65
C GLU A 97 -3.60 8.13 -4.58
N LEU A 98 -4.86 8.14 -4.14
CA LEU A 98 -5.70 6.96 -4.22
C LEU A 98 -5.95 6.58 -5.67
N ARG A 99 -5.73 5.31 -5.99
CA ARG A 99 -5.97 4.69 -7.28
C ARG A 99 -7.09 3.67 -7.17
N PHE A 100 -7.62 3.32 -8.35
CA PHE A 100 -8.61 2.26 -8.52
C PHE A 100 -9.76 2.31 -7.51
N ALA A 101 -10.61 3.35 -7.64
CA ALA A 101 -11.75 3.58 -6.75
C ALA A 101 -11.40 3.61 -5.25
N GLY A 102 -10.17 3.99 -4.90
CA GLY A 102 -9.74 4.15 -3.50
C GLY A 102 -9.18 2.88 -2.87
N LYS A 103 -8.83 1.86 -3.65
CA LYS A 103 -8.33 0.60 -3.08
C LYS A 103 -6.84 0.62 -2.74
N TYR A 104 -6.00 1.46 -3.33
CA TYR A 104 -4.57 1.53 -2.98
C TYR A 104 -3.97 2.90 -3.31
N TYR A 105 -2.79 3.19 -2.76
CA TYR A 105 -2.05 4.43 -2.98
C TYR A 105 -0.95 4.26 -4.04
N ARG A 106 -0.75 5.31 -4.84
CA ARG A 106 0.45 5.47 -5.68
C ARG A 106 1.11 6.82 -5.37
N TYR A 107 2.43 6.82 -5.30
CA TYR A 107 3.26 8.03 -5.25
C TYR A 107 4.49 7.84 -6.13
N GLU A 108 5.11 8.95 -6.50
CA GLU A 108 6.32 8.97 -7.32
C GLU A 108 7.44 9.66 -6.54
N SER A 109 8.65 9.11 -6.62
CA SER A 109 9.85 9.69 -6.02
C SER A 109 10.82 10.11 -7.12
N GLU A 110 11.38 11.30 -7.01
CA GLU A 110 12.39 11.82 -7.93
C GLU A 110 13.77 11.81 -7.26
N ILE A 111 14.72 11.10 -7.87
CA ILE A 111 16.14 11.14 -7.48
C ILE A 111 16.94 11.75 -8.64
N PRO A 112 17.57 12.92 -8.43
CA PRO A 112 18.51 13.49 -9.40
C PRO A 112 19.64 12.50 -9.70
N GLY A 113 20.01 12.36 -10.97
CA GLY A 113 21.01 11.36 -11.40
C GLY A 113 22.40 11.56 -10.77
N ASP A 114 22.75 12.81 -10.45
CA ASP A 114 23.99 13.18 -9.74
C ASP A 114 23.95 12.86 -8.23
N GLN A 115 22.80 12.49 -7.69
CA GLN A 115 22.61 12.08 -6.28
C GLN A 115 22.22 10.61 -6.12
N ALA A 116 22.15 9.84 -7.21
CA ALA A 116 21.67 8.46 -7.18
C ALA A 116 22.42 7.59 -6.17
N ASP A 117 23.75 7.61 -6.17
CA ASP A 117 24.58 6.80 -5.25
C ASP A 117 24.32 7.13 -3.76
N LEU A 118 23.92 8.37 -3.47
CA LEU A 118 23.64 8.82 -2.10
C LEU A 118 22.22 8.48 -1.65
N LEU A 119 21.24 8.71 -2.54
CA LEU A 119 19.82 8.66 -2.19
C LEU A 119 19.17 7.30 -2.46
N PHE A 120 19.68 6.51 -3.42
CA PHE A 120 19.09 5.22 -3.75
C PHE A 120 19.13 4.22 -2.56
N PRO A 121 20.24 4.09 -1.80
CA PRO A 121 20.23 3.24 -0.61
C PRO A 121 19.24 3.71 0.47
N ARG A 122 18.94 5.01 0.54
CA ARG A 122 17.96 5.57 1.48
C ARG A 122 16.53 5.26 1.03
N LEU A 123 16.28 5.36 -0.28
CA LEU A 123 15.02 4.95 -0.88
C LEU A 123 14.74 3.47 -0.58
N GLU A 124 15.72 2.60 -0.82
CA GLU A 124 15.58 1.16 -0.52
C GLU A 124 15.33 0.92 0.97
N ALA A 125 16.06 1.61 1.85
CA ALA A 125 15.86 1.49 3.29
C ALA A 125 14.44 1.90 3.72
N CYS A 126 13.94 3.06 3.26
CA CYS A 126 12.59 3.54 3.56
C CYS A 126 11.51 2.58 3.06
N ASN A 127 11.63 2.11 1.81
CA ASN A 127 10.68 1.14 1.26
C ASN A 127 10.71 -0.15 2.09
N ASN A 128 11.90 -0.72 2.31
CA ASN A 128 12.07 -2.00 3.00
C ASN A 128 11.58 -1.99 4.45
N GLU A 129 11.59 -0.84 5.12
CA GLU A 129 11.15 -0.74 6.50
C GLU A 129 9.64 -0.94 6.67
N TRP A 130 8.83 -0.45 5.71
CA TRP A 130 7.39 -0.32 5.92
C TRP A 130 6.52 -1.13 4.94
N GLN A 131 6.97 -1.40 3.72
CA GLN A 131 6.06 -1.75 2.63
C GLN A 131 6.09 -3.19 2.11
N PRO A 132 7.23 -3.87 1.88
CA PRO A 132 7.25 -5.08 1.05
C PRO A 132 6.26 -6.16 1.48
N VAL A 133 6.15 -6.42 2.78
CA VAL A 133 5.22 -7.43 3.29
C VAL A 133 3.79 -6.90 3.38
N VAL A 134 3.61 -5.63 3.74
CA VAL A 134 2.30 -4.98 3.84
C VAL A 134 1.65 -4.88 2.46
N ASP A 135 2.37 -4.39 1.46
CA ASP A 135 1.90 -4.26 0.08
C ASP A 135 1.55 -5.62 -0.50
N ALA A 136 2.43 -6.62 -0.37
CA ALA A 136 2.18 -7.96 -0.89
C ALA A 136 0.97 -8.62 -0.21
N TRP A 137 0.88 -8.53 1.11
CA TRP A 137 -0.25 -9.12 1.85
C TRP A 137 -1.56 -8.38 1.55
N TYR A 138 -1.53 -7.06 1.51
CA TYR A 138 -2.68 -6.25 1.15
C TYR A 138 -3.16 -6.56 -0.27
N ALA A 139 -2.23 -6.67 -1.23
CA ALA A 139 -2.49 -7.01 -2.63
C ALA A 139 -3.16 -8.39 -2.83
N GLU A 140 -2.87 -9.35 -1.97
CA GLU A 140 -3.52 -10.67 -1.99
C GLU A 140 -4.97 -10.64 -1.48
N HIS A 141 -5.37 -9.62 -0.71
CA HIS A 141 -6.65 -9.58 0.00
C HIS A 141 -7.61 -8.47 -0.47
N ILE A 142 -7.12 -7.45 -1.18
CA ILE A 142 -7.87 -6.38 -1.85
C ILE A 142 -8.85 -6.90 -2.93
N ALA A 143 -8.54 -8.04 -3.54
CA ALA A 143 -9.27 -8.55 -4.69
C ALA A 143 -9.80 -9.97 -4.47
N THR A 144 -10.99 -10.21 -5.00
CA THR A 144 -11.60 -11.54 -5.01
C THR A 144 -10.87 -12.44 -6.01
N GLU A 145 -10.88 -13.75 -5.77
CA GLU A 145 -10.33 -14.74 -6.72
C GLU A 145 -10.95 -14.58 -8.13
N ALA A 146 -12.22 -14.19 -8.21
CA ALA A 146 -12.87 -13.93 -9.50
C ALA A 146 -12.26 -12.72 -10.24
N GLU A 147 -11.93 -11.64 -9.52
CA GLU A 147 -11.24 -10.46 -10.07
C GLU A 147 -9.81 -10.82 -10.51
N ILE A 148 -9.07 -11.55 -9.67
CA ILE A 148 -7.72 -12.07 -9.98
C ILE A 148 -7.74 -12.91 -11.25
N GLN A 149 -8.67 -13.87 -11.38
CA GLN A 149 -8.78 -14.71 -12.56
C GLN A 149 -9.18 -13.93 -13.82
N LYS A 150 -9.98 -12.87 -13.67
CA LYS A 150 -10.33 -11.98 -14.78
C LYS A 150 -9.10 -11.18 -15.24
N ALA A 151 -8.32 -10.63 -14.30
CA ALA A 151 -7.06 -9.95 -14.58
C ALA A 151 -6.05 -10.88 -15.26
N ARG A 152 -5.89 -12.13 -14.80
CA ARG A 152 -4.97 -13.12 -15.41
C ARG A 152 -5.32 -13.36 -16.87
N LYS A 153 -6.61 -13.58 -17.17
CA LYS A 153 -7.09 -13.77 -18.53
C LYS A 153 -6.88 -12.55 -19.42
N ALA A 154 -7.05 -11.35 -18.86
CA ALA A 154 -6.82 -10.11 -19.59
C ALA A 154 -5.32 -9.92 -19.90
N LEU A 155 -4.44 -10.20 -18.93
CA LEU A 155 -2.99 -10.17 -19.11
C LEU A 155 -2.54 -11.14 -20.22
N VAL A 156 -3.01 -12.39 -20.17
CA VAL A 156 -2.68 -13.39 -21.20
C VAL A 156 -3.10 -12.93 -22.59
N LYS A 157 -4.30 -12.36 -22.73
CA LYS A 157 -4.76 -11.80 -24.01
C LYS A 157 -3.89 -10.64 -24.49
N CYS A 158 -3.48 -9.73 -23.60
CA CYS A 158 -2.58 -8.63 -23.95
C CYS A 158 -1.25 -9.16 -24.48
N LEU A 159 -0.64 -10.11 -23.77
CA LEU A 159 0.63 -10.72 -24.14
C LEU A 159 0.52 -11.48 -25.47
N GLN A 160 -0.53 -12.26 -25.69
CA GLN A 160 -0.76 -12.95 -26.97
C GLN A 160 -0.94 -11.96 -28.13
N ALA A 161 -1.70 -10.88 -27.93
CA ALA A 161 -1.87 -9.83 -28.93
C ALA A 161 -0.55 -9.10 -29.25
N ALA A 162 0.35 -9.02 -28.27
CA ALA A 162 1.71 -8.51 -28.42
C ALA A 162 2.69 -9.52 -29.07
N GLY A 163 2.24 -10.72 -29.42
CA GLY A 163 3.04 -11.73 -30.11
C GLY A 163 3.80 -12.70 -29.20
N PHE A 164 3.51 -12.72 -27.90
CA PHE A 164 4.08 -13.73 -27.01
C PHE A 164 3.42 -15.09 -27.23
N ASP A 165 4.25 -16.14 -27.31
CA ASP A 165 3.78 -17.53 -27.37
C ASP A 165 3.55 -18.06 -25.95
N ILE A 166 2.34 -17.82 -25.43
CA ILE A 166 1.90 -18.32 -24.13
C ILE A 166 0.53 -19.00 -24.24
N PRO A 167 0.30 -20.10 -23.48
CA PRO A 167 -0.99 -20.75 -23.47
C PRO A 167 -2.05 -19.87 -22.78
N ASN A 168 -3.33 -20.17 -23.03
CA ASN A 168 -4.45 -19.41 -22.43
C ASN A 168 -4.50 -19.46 -20.90
N ASN A 169 -3.94 -20.53 -20.31
CA ASN A 169 -3.84 -20.74 -18.87
C ASN A 169 -2.38 -21.09 -18.55
N PRO A 170 -1.47 -20.10 -18.51
CA PRO A 170 -0.07 -20.37 -18.23
C PRO A 170 0.11 -20.86 -16.79
N THR A 171 1.06 -21.78 -16.63
CA THR A 171 1.59 -22.22 -15.34
C THR A 171 2.34 -21.08 -14.65
N ALA A 172 2.52 -21.20 -13.33
CA ALA A 172 3.32 -20.25 -12.57
C ALA A 172 4.75 -20.11 -13.14
N GLU A 173 5.36 -21.22 -13.56
CA GLU A 173 6.71 -21.20 -14.15
C GLU A 173 6.76 -20.49 -15.51
N GLU A 174 5.73 -20.62 -16.34
CA GLU A 174 5.60 -19.86 -17.59
C GLU A 174 5.54 -18.35 -17.32
N MET A 175 4.73 -17.93 -16.34
CA MET A 175 4.67 -16.53 -15.94
C MET A 175 6.00 -16.03 -15.35
N SER A 176 6.62 -16.80 -14.45
CA SER A 176 7.92 -16.43 -13.86
C SER A 176 9.04 -16.31 -14.89
N ARG A 177 8.99 -17.05 -16.00
CA ARG A 177 9.97 -16.88 -17.10
C ARG A 177 9.90 -15.49 -17.72
N LEU A 178 8.70 -14.94 -17.89
CA LEU A 178 8.49 -13.59 -18.43
C LEU A 178 8.94 -12.51 -17.43
N GLN A 179 8.70 -12.73 -16.14
CA GLN A 179 9.09 -11.82 -15.06
C GLN A 179 10.61 -11.69 -14.88
N ARG A 180 11.39 -12.77 -15.08
CA ARG A 180 12.85 -12.75 -14.86
C ARG A 180 13.62 -11.89 -15.85
N ALA A 181 13.05 -11.60 -17.01
CA ALA A 181 13.66 -10.74 -18.03
C ALA A 181 12.54 -9.97 -18.76
N PRO A 182 11.90 -9.02 -18.06
CA PRO A 182 10.68 -8.41 -18.55
C PRO A 182 11.00 -7.48 -19.73
N SER A 183 10.33 -7.69 -20.86
CA SER A 183 10.40 -6.75 -21.97
C SER A 183 9.53 -5.52 -21.69
N GLN A 184 9.78 -4.40 -22.37
CA GLN A 184 8.91 -3.22 -22.26
C GLN A 184 7.45 -3.54 -22.57
N THR A 185 7.20 -4.48 -23.49
CA THR A 185 5.85 -4.93 -23.82
C THR A 185 5.20 -5.72 -22.68
N PHE A 186 5.96 -6.58 -22.00
CA PHE A 186 5.47 -7.27 -20.81
C PHE A 186 5.10 -6.25 -19.73
N VAL A 187 6.00 -5.31 -19.42
CA VAL A 187 5.76 -4.25 -18.43
C VAL A 187 4.54 -3.41 -18.81
N GLY A 188 4.39 -3.06 -20.09
CA GLY A 188 3.23 -2.32 -20.59
C GLY A 188 1.91 -3.07 -20.41
N CYS A 189 1.89 -4.38 -20.70
CA CYS A 189 0.71 -5.21 -20.46
C CYS A 189 0.38 -5.33 -18.96
N VAL A 190 1.38 -5.56 -18.11
CA VAL A 190 1.18 -5.63 -16.65
C VAL A 190 0.60 -4.32 -16.13
N ASN A 191 1.23 -3.18 -16.45
CA ASN A 191 0.76 -1.87 -15.99
C ASN A 191 -0.68 -1.58 -16.42
N ALA A 192 -1.05 -1.96 -17.66
CA ALA A 192 -2.42 -1.77 -18.15
C ALA A 192 -3.44 -2.63 -17.37
N ILE A 193 -3.08 -3.87 -17.02
CA ILE A 193 -3.95 -4.74 -16.23
C ILE A 193 -4.01 -4.31 -14.77
N ASP A 194 -2.87 -3.92 -14.18
CA ASP A 194 -2.82 -3.37 -12.83
C ASP A 194 -3.71 -2.13 -12.72
N GLU A 195 -3.73 -1.26 -13.74
CA GLU A 195 -4.61 -0.08 -13.78
C GLU A 195 -6.09 -0.45 -14.01
N GLU A 196 -6.39 -1.38 -14.92
CA GLU A 196 -7.77 -1.81 -15.23
C GLU A 196 -8.41 -2.57 -14.07
N TYR A 197 -7.63 -3.36 -13.31
CA TYR A 197 -8.13 -4.27 -12.27
C TYR A 197 -7.75 -3.86 -10.84
N GLY A 198 -6.88 -2.85 -10.70
CA GLY A 198 -6.44 -2.34 -9.41
C GLY A 198 -5.70 -3.33 -8.56
N LEU A 199 -4.84 -4.12 -9.20
CA LEU A 199 -4.06 -5.16 -8.57
C LEU A 199 -2.57 -4.79 -8.70
N PRO A 200 -2.08 -3.80 -7.94
CA PRO A 200 -0.68 -3.39 -8.05
C PRO A 200 0.25 -4.56 -7.76
N GLY A 201 1.20 -4.84 -8.65
CA GLY A 201 2.18 -5.92 -8.45
C GLY A 201 1.60 -7.33 -8.65
N PHE A 202 0.40 -7.44 -9.22
CA PHE A 202 -0.30 -8.71 -9.44
C PHE A 202 0.46 -9.70 -10.31
N ALA A 203 1.24 -9.20 -11.26
CA ALA A 203 2.03 -10.00 -12.16
C ALA A 203 3.49 -10.16 -11.71
N GLY A 204 3.77 -10.00 -10.42
CA GLY A 204 5.10 -10.17 -9.81
C GLY A 204 5.83 -8.86 -9.57
#